data_AF-A0A815R4I4-F1
#
_entry.id   AF-A0A815R4I4-F1
#
_cell.length_a   1.000
_cell.length_b   1.000
_cell.length_c   1.000
_cell.angle_alpha   90.00
_cell.angle_beta   90.00
_cell.angle_gamma   90.00
#
_symmetry.space_group_name_H-M   'P 1'
#
loop_
_entity.id
_entity.type
_entity.pdbx_description
1 polymer ?
#
loop_
_entity_poly.entity_id
_entity_poly.type
_entity_poly.pdbx_seq_one_letter_code
_entity_poly.pdbx_strand_id
1 'polypeptide(L)'
;HRQKIETQLEEIINDHDQFQQTIIQQKQNPPNSSLIQQINQWEINSIHQIQQTAEECRKTLIEVTQKLIDDVEKFFIELSKKLKEIREENEFNEIDLNNFQLKLTQITKEFLQPENISIRQDSQEFIKKISVISSFGMFIQLFHFETGENEA
;
A
#
# COMPACT_ATOMS: atom_id res chain seq x y z
N HIS A 1 20.88 -15.89 -58.84
CA HIS A 1 20.40 -16.85 -57.82
C HIS A 1 21.36 -16.96 -56.64
N ARG A 2 22.64 -17.26 -56.86
CA ARG A 2 23.66 -17.38 -55.80
C ARG A 2 23.86 -16.11 -54.96
N GLN A 3 23.98 -14.95 -55.60
CA GLN A 3 24.07 -13.65 -54.91
C GLN A 3 22.87 -13.39 -53.97
N LYS A 4 21.65 -13.78 -54.36
CA LYS A 4 20.46 -13.59 -53.52
C LYS A 4 20.50 -14.48 -52.27
N ILE A 5 21.05 -15.70 -52.39
CA ILE A 5 21.23 -16.61 -51.25
C ILE A 5 22.32 -16.07 -50.30
N GLU A 6 23.41 -15.53 -50.85
CA GLU A 6 24.49 -14.92 -50.05
C GLU A 6 23.97 -13.71 -49.26
N THR A 7 23.15 -12.83 -49.86
CA THR A 7 22.51 -11.72 -49.13
C THR A 7 21.59 -12.21 -48.01
N GLN A 8 20.80 -13.26 -48.25
CA GLN A 8 19.93 -13.83 -47.20
C GLN A 8 20.74 -14.43 -46.05
N LEU A 9 21.89 -15.02 -46.34
CA LEU A 9 22.78 -15.55 -45.31
C LEU A 9 23.39 -14.42 -44.47
N GLU A 10 23.81 -13.31 -45.11
CA GLU A 10 24.33 -12.14 -44.41
C GLU A 10 23.27 -11.50 -43.48
N GLU A 11 22.02 -11.41 -43.92
CA GLU A 11 20.90 -10.95 -43.09
C GLU A 11 20.71 -11.84 -41.85
N ILE A 12 20.71 -13.16 -42.03
CA ILE A 12 20.59 -14.13 -40.92
C ILE A 12 21.76 -14.01 -39.93
N ILE A 13 22.98 -13.83 -40.42
CA ILE A 13 24.17 -13.65 -39.56
C ILE A 13 24.05 -12.35 -38.77
N ASN A 14 23.62 -11.26 -39.40
CA ASN A 14 23.43 -9.99 -38.72
C ASN A 14 22.34 -10.06 -37.63
N ASP A 15 21.23 -10.73 -37.92
CA ASP A 15 20.15 -10.97 -36.95
C ASP A 15 20.65 -11.84 -35.78
N HIS A 16 21.43 -12.88 -36.06
CA HIS A 16 22.06 -13.73 -35.05
C HIS A 16 22.96 -12.91 -34.12
N ASP A 17 23.85 -12.10 -34.67
CA ASP A 17 24.82 -11.32 -33.91
C ASP A 17 24.11 -10.25 -33.06
N GLN A 18 23.09 -9.59 -33.61
CA GLN A 18 22.25 -8.64 -32.87
C GLN A 18 21.52 -9.32 -31.69
N PHE A 19 21.01 -10.54 -31.91
CA PHE A 19 20.38 -11.32 -30.85
C PHE A 19 21.38 -11.74 -29.77
N GLN A 20 22.59 -12.18 -30.16
CA GLN A 20 23.66 -12.52 -29.24
C GLN A 20 24.06 -11.31 -28.36
N GLN A 21 24.18 -10.12 -28.95
CA GLN A 21 24.44 -8.90 -28.19
C GLN A 21 23.30 -8.59 -27.20
N THR A 22 22.05 -8.79 -27.60
CA THR A 22 20.89 -8.62 -26.72
C THR A 22 20.95 -9.57 -25.51
N ILE A 23 21.32 -10.84 -25.72
CA ILE A 23 21.50 -11.82 -24.64
C ILE A 23 22.62 -11.38 -23.69
N ILE A 24 23.76 -10.95 -24.22
CA ILE A 24 24.90 -10.48 -23.41
C ILE A 24 24.48 -9.28 -22.56
N GLN A 25 23.78 -8.32 -23.13
CA GLN A 25 23.28 -7.14 -22.41
C GLN A 25 22.30 -7.51 -21.29
N GLN A 26 21.36 -8.42 -21.55
CA GLN A 26 20.42 -8.90 -20.51
C GLN A 26 21.14 -9.70 -19.41
N LYS A 27 22.16 -10.48 -19.76
CA LYS A 27 22.99 -11.23 -18.79
C LYS A 27 23.83 -10.30 -17.92
N GLN A 28 24.34 -9.20 -18.50
CA GLN A 28 25.14 -8.20 -17.78
C GLN A 28 24.30 -7.28 -16.91
N ASN A 29 23.05 -6.96 -17.31
CA ASN A 29 22.11 -6.14 -16.56
C ASN A 29 20.73 -6.81 -16.37
N PRO A 30 20.63 -7.91 -15.60
CA PRO A 30 19.35 -8.57 -15.31
C PRO A 30 18.24 -7.65 -14.76
N PRO A 31 18.54 -6.62 -13.93
CA PRO A 31 17.53 -5.68 -13.44
C PRO A 31 16.84 -4.85 -14.53
N ASN A 32 17.42 -4.73 -15.73
CA ASN A 32 16.83 -4.01 -16.86
C ASN A 32 15.87 -4.86 -17.69
N SER A 33 15.61 -6.11 -17.30
CA SER A 33 14.58 -6.90 -17.98
C SER A 33 13.20 -6.28 -17.79
N SER A 34 12.37 -6.34 -18.84
CA SER A 34 11.00 -5.80 -18.82
C SER A 34 10.11 -6.44 -17.75
N LEU A 35 10.40 -7.68 -17.34
CA LEU A 35 9.71 -8.38 -16.26
C LEU A 35 10.05 -7.78 -14.88
N ILE A 36 11.32 -7.45 -14.63
CA ILE A 36 11.73 -6.78 -13.39
C ILE A 36 11.14 -5.37 -13.32
N GLN A 37 11.13 -4.63 -14.43
CA GLN A 37 10.47 -3.32 -14.47
C GLN A 37 8.97 -3.39 -14.14
N GLN A 38 8.27 -4.44 -14.57
CA GLN A 38 6.86 -4.64 -14.20
C GLN A 38 6.69 -4.88 -12.69
N ILE A 39 7.59 -5.64 -12.07
CA ILE A 39 7.57 -5.85 -10.60
C ILE A 39 7.84 -4.52 -9.89
N ASN A 40 8.84 -3.76 -10.30
CA ASN A 40 9.17 -2.47 -9.71
C ASN A 40 8.01 -1.48 -9.83
N GLN A 41 7.34 -1.43 -10.99
CA GLN A 41 6.20 -0.55 -11.18
C GLN A 41 5.02 -0.96 -10.29
N TRP A 42 4.76 -2.26 -10.17
CA TRP A 42 3.74 -2.79 -9.27
C TRP A 42 4.05 -2.42 -7.81
N GLU A 43 5.31 -2.55 -7.37
CA GLU A 43 5.74 -2.18 -6.02
C GLU A 43 5.53 -0.69 -5.75
N ILE A 44 6.02 0.19 -6.64
CA ILE A 44 5.88 1.65 -6.52
C ILE A 44 4.40 2.04 -6.43
N ASN A 45 3.56 1.49 -7.32
CA ASN A 45 2.13 1.78 -7.34
C ASN A 45 1.44 1.30 -6.05
N SER A 46 1.81 0.13 -5.55
CA SER A 46 1.23 -0.45 -4.32
C SER A 46 1.59 0.37 -3.10
N ILE A 47 2.84 0.81 -2.98
CA ILE A 47 3.29 1.71 -1.90
C ILE A 47 2.51 3.03 -1.95
N HIS A 48 2.37 3.61 -3.15
CA HIS A 48 1.64 4.86 -3.32
C HIS A 48 0.17 4.73 -2.88
N GLN A 49 -0.51 3.64 -3.25
CA GLN A 49 -1.89 3.38 -2.82
C GLN A 49 -2.01 3.27 -1.30
N ILE A 50 -1.11 2.52 -0.65
CA ILE A 50 -1.09 2.40 0.81
C ILE A 50 -0.90 3.75 1.47
N GLN A 51 0.05 4.55 0.97
CA GLN A 51 0.33 5.88 1.52
C GLN A 51 -0.86 6.83 1.36
N GLN A 52 -1.48 6.85 0.18
CA GLN A 52 -2.64 7.70 -0.07
C GLN A 52 -3.81 7.34 0.85
N THR A 53 -4.17 6.06 0.94
CA THR A 53 -5.27 5.62 1.81
C THR A 53 -4.97 5.87 3.29
N ALA A 54 -3.73 5.65 3.74
CA ALA A 54 -3.34 5.97 5.11
C ALA A 54 -3.49 7.48 5.39
N GLU A 55 -3.14 8.33 4.44
CA GLU A 55 -3.25 9.78 4.58
C GLU A 55 -4.70 10.26 4.60
N GLU A 56 -5.56 9.70 3.75
CA GLU A 56 -7.00 9.94 3.77
C GLU A 56 -7.61 9.53 5.12
N CYS A 57 -7.29 8.33 5.62
CA CYS A 57 -7.74 7.88 6.93
C CYS A 57 -7.28 8.80 8.08
N ARG A 58 -6.03 9.27 8.05
CA ARG A 58 -5.53 10.23 9.05
C ARG A 58 -6.29 11.54 9.02
N LYS A 59 -6.54 12.10 7.82
CA LYS A 59 -7.30 13.35 7.67
C LYS A 59 -8.71 13.21 8.23
N THR A 60 -9.42 12.14 7.86
CA THR A 60 -10.75 11.87 8.39
C THR A 60 -10.73 11.71 9.91
N LEU A 61 -9.75 10.99 10.46
CA LEU A 61 -9.63 10.83 11.91
C LEU A 61 -9.39 12.17 12.62
N ILE A 62 -8.53 13.02 12.06
CA ILE A 62 -8.27 14.36 12.59
C ILE A 62 -9.55 15.21 12.59
N GLU A 63 -10.29 15.23 11.48
CA GLU A 63 -11.54 15.99 11.36
C GLU A 63 -12.59 15.55 12.38
N VAL A 64 -12.79 14.23 12.53
CA VAL A 64 -13.74 13.67 13.49
C VAL A 64 -13.29 13.94 14.93
N THR A 65 -11.98 13.83 15.21
CA THR A 65 -11.42 14.11 16.53
C THR A 65 -11.56 15.59 16.89
N GLN A 66 -11.31 16.50 15.94
CA GLN A 66 -11.49 17.93 16.17
C GLN A 66 -12.95 18.26 16.49
N LYS A 67 -13.90 17.67 15.77
CA LYS A 67 -15.33 17.84 16.07
C LYS A 67 -15.70 17.34 17.47
N LEU A 68 -15.16 16.19 17.88
CA LEU A 68 -15.34 15.67 19.23
C LEU A 68 -14.79 16.65 20.29
N ILE A 69 -13.60 17.21 20.07
CA ILE A 69 -13.01 18.22 20.94
C ILE A 69 -13.92 19.45 21.04
N ASP A 70 -14.38 19.99 19.90
CA ASP A 70 -15.24 21.17 19.87
C ASP A 70 -16.57 20.94 20.62
N ASP A 71 -17.15 19.75 20.50
CA ASP A 71 -18.41 19.39 21.19
C ASP A 71 -18.19 19.24 22.71
N VAL A 72 -17.06 18.67 23.12
CA VAL A 72 -16.65 18.57 24.53
C VAL A 72 -16.39 19.97 25.11
N GLU A 73 -15.68 20.84 24.39
CA GLU A 73 -15.44 22.22 24.84
C GLU A 73 -16.73 23.00 25.07
N LYS A 74 -17.69 22.93 24.13
CA LYS A 74 -19.01 23.56 24.30
C LYS A 74 -19.72 23.04 25.55
N PHE A 75 -19.71 21.73 25.75
CA PHE A 75 -20.30 21.12 26.94
C PHE A 75 -19.65 21.64 28.23
N PHE A 76 -18.31 21.71 28.28
CA PHE A 76 -17.59 22.25 29.43
C PHE A 76 -17.90 23.72 29.70
N ILE A 77 -18.05 24.55 28.65
CA ILE A 77 -18.45 25.95 28.78
C ILE A 77 -19.85 26.05 29.41
N GLU A 78 -20.82 25.28 28.92
CA GLU A 78 -22.17 25.27 29.48
C GLU A 78 -22.22 24.76 30.92
N LEU A 79 -21.47 23.69 31.21
CA LEU A 79 -21.36 23.13 32.54
C LEU A 79 -20.76 24.15 33.52
N SER A 80 -19.69 24.84 33.10
CA SER A 80 -19.03 25.87 33.90
C SER A 80 -19.96 27.04 34.20
N LYS A 81 -20.77 27.45 33.22
CA LYS A 81 -21.79 28.48 33.40
C LYS A 81 -22.83 28.06 34.45
N LYS A 82 -23.39 26.86 34.32
CA LYS A 82 -24.37 26.32 35.28
C LYS A 82 -23.80 26.20 36.69
N LEU A 83 -22.57 25.71 36.83
CA LEU A 83 -21.88 25.60 38.12
C LEU A 83 -21.65 26.98 38.76
N LYS A 84 -21.41 28.01 37.95
CA LYS A 84 -21.28 29.38 38.44
C LYS A 84 -22.63 29.95 38.89
N GLU A 85 -23.68 29.77 38.10
CA GLU A 85 -25.05 30.20 38.42
C GLU A 85 -25.54 29.61 39.74
N ILE A 86 -25.50 28.28 39.91
CA ILE A 86 -25.96 27.63 41.15
C ILE A 86 -25.13 28.02 42.38
N ARG A 87 -23.86 28.38 42.19
CA ARG A 87 -22.99 28.87 43.27
C ARG A 87 -23.34 30.31 43.66
N GLU A 88 -23.66 31.15 42.70
CA GLU A 88 -24.04 32.56 42.92
C GLU A 88 -25.45 32.65 43.54
N GLU A 89 -26.38 31.81 43.07
CA GLU A 89 -27.74 31.69 43.61
C GLU A 89 -27.76 30.98 44.97
N ASN A 90 -26.70 30.21 45.29
CA ASN A 90 -26.59 29.40 46.51
C ASN A 90 -27.73 28.38 46.66
N GLU A 91 -28.34 28.01 45.52
CA GLU A 91 -29.44 27.05 45.37
C GLU A 91 -28.92 25.76 44.75
N PHE A 92 -28.31 24.91 45.57
CA PHE A 92 -27.88 23.58 45.14
C PHE A 92 -28.19 22.55 46.21
N ASN A 93 -28.53 21.34 45.79
CA ASN A 93 -28.72 20.20 46.67
C ASN A 93 -27.88 19.00 46.21
N GLU A 94 -27.97 17.90 46.95
CA GLU A 94 -27.22 16.68 46.66
C GLU A 94 -27.53 16.09 45.26
N ILE A 95 -28.76 16.26 44.76
CA ILE A 95 -29.18 15.81 43.43
C ILE A 95 -28.44 16.62 42.36
N ASP A 96 -28.34 17.94 42.52
CA ASP A 96 -27.62 18.80 41.58
C ASP A 96 -26.14 18.45 41.51
N LEU A 97 -25.50 18.26 42.67
CA LEU A 97 -24.09 17.86 42.77
C LEU A 97 -23.84 16.50 42.12
N ASN A 98 -24.68 15.50 42.41
CA ASN A 98 -24.60 14.19 41.79
C ASN A 98 -24.80 14.27 40.27
N ASN A 99 -25.74 15.08 39.79
CA ASN A 99 -25.97 15.28 38.36
C ASN A 99 -24.75 15.89 37.65
N PHE A 100 -24.10 16.88 38.24
CA PHE A 100 -22.87 17.46 37.68
C PHE A 100 -21.72 16.45 37.65
N GLN A 101 -21.56 15.66 38.71
CA GLN A 101 -20.53 14.63 38.78
C GLN A 101 -20.74 13.50 37.76
N LEU A 102 -21.99 13.05 37.57
CA LEU A 102 -22.35 12.08 36.53
C LEU A 102 -22.05 12.63 35.14
N LYS A 103 -22.45 13.87 34.86
CA LYS A 103 -22.17 14.57 33.60
C LYS A 103 -20.68 14.67 33.28
N LEU A 104 -19.87 15.04 34.28
CA LEU A 104 -18.40 15.08 34.14
C LEU A 104 -17.80 13.71 33.87
N THR A 105 -18.30 12.67 34.55
CA THR A 105 -17.80 11.30 34.38
C THR A 105 -18.14 10.77 32.99
N GLN A 106 -19.36 11.02 32.51
CA GLN A 106 -19.81 10.60 31.19
C GLN A 106 -18.98 11.24 30.08
N ILE A 107 -18.82 12.57 30.08
CA ILE A 107 -18.08 13.26 29.02
C ILE A 107 -16.59 12.86 29.04
N THR A 108 -16.01 12.63 30.22
CA THR A 108 -14.64 12.13 30.36
C THR A 108 -14.48 10.76 29.72
N LYS A 109 -15.46 9.87 29.92
CA LYS A 109 -15.47 8.53 29.31
C LYS A 109 -15.59 8.65 27.78
N GLU A 110 -16.54 9.44 27.29
CA GLU A 110 -16.77 9.65 25.84
C GLU A 110 -15.55 10.27 25.15
N PHE A 111 -14.82 11.16 25.83
CA PHE A 111 -13.61 11.76 25.29
C PHE A 111 -12.40 10.81 25.25
N LEU A 112 -12.18 10.02 26.32
CA LEU A 112 -11.06 9.08 26.40
C LEU A 112 -11.28 7.85 25.52
N GLN A 113 -12.52 7.43 25.35
CA GLN A 113 -12.92 6.28 24.54
C GLN A 113 -14.19 6.59 23.76
N PRO A 114 -14.08 7.30 22.62
CA PRO A 114 -15.23 7.60 21.78
C PRO A 114 -15.79 6.32 21.16
N GLU A 115 -17.00 5.91 21.60
CA GLU A 115 -17.67 4.69 21.10
C GLU A 115 -18.05 4.79 19.61
N ASN A 116 -18.08 6.01 19.06
CA ASN A 116 -18.43 6.33 17.68
C ASN A 116 -17.23 6.34 16.71
N ILE A 117 -16.00 6.14 17.19
CA ILE A 117 -14.80 6.11 16.34
C ILE A 117 -14.13 4.74 16.46
N SER A 118 -14.01 4.03 15.34
CA SER A 118 -13.30 2.74 15.30
C SER A 118 -12.49 2.62 14.03
N ILE A 119 -11.23 2.21 14.15
CA ILE A 119 -10.42 1.78 13.01
C ILE A 119 -10.78 0.33 12.72
N ARG A 120 -11.14 0.04 11.46
CA ARG A 120 -11.48 -1.32 11.01
C ARG A 120 -10.63 -1.67 9.80
N GLN A 121 -10.35 -2.96 9.66
CA GLN A 121 -9.68 -3.50 8.49
C GLN A 121 -10.72 -4.22 7.64
N ASP A 122 -10.80 -3.87 6.36
CA ASP A 122 -11.63 -4.60 5.42
C ASP A 122 -11.05 -5.98 5.12
N SER A 123 -11.92 -6.96 4.93
CA SER A 123 -11.54 -8.35 4.66
C SER A 123 -11.13 -8.61 3.21
N GLN A 124 -11.28 -7.62 2.32
CA GLN A 124 -10.96 -7.76 0.90
C GLN A 124 -9.49 -7.38 0.63
N GLU A 125 -8.89 -8.00 -0.38
CA GLU A 125 -7.54 -7.66 -0.82
C GLU A 125 -7.50 -6.23 -1.36
N PHE A 126 -6.82 -5.35 -0.64
CA PHE A 126 -6.62 -3.95 -1.04
C PHE A 126 -5.58 -3.83 -2.17
N ILE A 127 -4.49 -4.58 -2.09
CA ILE A 127 -3.42 -4.63 -3.10
C ILE A 127 -3.47 -5.96 -3.84
N LYS A 128 -3.59 -5.90 -5.17
CA LYS A 128 -3.56 -7.10 -6.02
C LYS A 128 -2.19 -7.76 -5.99
N LYS A 129 -2.13 -9.05 -5.66
CA LYS A 129 -0.89 -9.83 -5.69
C LYS A 129 -0.40 -10.07 -7.13
N ILE A 130 0.90 -9.88 -7.39
CA ILE A 130 1.57 -10.34 -8.60
C ILE A 130 2.32 -11.67 -8.34
N SER A 131 2.49 -12.51 -9.34
CA SER A 131 3.20 -13.79 -9.22
C SER A 131 3.95 -14.10 -10.51
N VAL A 132 5.14 -14.70 -10.37
CA VAL A 132 5.96 -15.14 -11.50
C VAL A 132 5.63 -16.60 -11.79
N ILE A 133 5.22 -16.89 -13.02
CA ILE A 133 4.97 -18.24 -13.50
C ILE A 133 6.04 -18.57 -14.55
N SER A 134 6.74 -19.68 -14.36
CA SER A 134 7.74 -20.17 -15.32
C SER A 134 7.29 -21.52 -15.87
N SER A 135 7.26 -21.65 -17.20
CA SER A 135 6.95 -22.90 -17.90
C SER A 135 8.20 -23.61 -18.44
N PHE A 136 9.40 -23.15 -18.06
CA PHE A 136 10.65 -23.67 -18.63
C PHE A 136 11.06 -25.02 -18.01
N GLY A 137 10.56 -26.10 -18.61
CA GLY A 137 10.90 -27.49 -18.30
C GLY A 137 11.18 -28.37 -19.53
N MET A 138 11.42 -27.82 -20.74
CA MET A 138 11.50 -28.67 -21.95
C MET A 138 12.42 -28.18 -23.10
N PHE A 139 13.56 -27.52 -22.83
CA PHE A 139 14.47 -27.12 -23.93
C PHE A 139 15.98 -27.33 -23.73
N ILE A 140 16.43 -27.92 -22.62
CA ILE A 140 17.89 -28.15 -22.42
C ILE A 140 18.40 -29.47 -23.05
N GLN A 141 17.55 -30.34 -23.61
CA GLN A 141 18.01 -31.62 -24.20
C GLN A 141 18.45 -31.58 -25.67
N LEU A 142 18.33 -30.46 -26.40
CA LEU A 142 18.56 -30.44 -27.85
C LEU A 142 19.96 -30.03 -28.32
N PHE A 143 20.94 -29.96 -27.42
CA PHE A 143 22.36 -29.88 -27.80
C PHE A 143 23.14 -31.05 -27.20
N HIS A 144 22.88 -32.26 -27.67
CA HIS A 144 23.93 -33.28 -27.73
C HIS A 144 24.84 -32.92 -28.90
N PHE A 145 25.96 -32.26 -28.59
CA PHE A 145 27.08 -32.12 -29.49
C PHE A 145 27.76 -33.50 -29.55
N GLU A 146 27.43 -34.31 -30.56
CA GLU A 146 28.24 -35.47 -30.90
C GLU A 146 29.61 -34.97 -31.38
N THR A 147 30.59 -35.02 -30.48
CA THR A 147 32.00 -35.03 -30.88
C THR A 147 32.73 -36.09 -30.09
N GLY A 148 33.22 -37.09 -30.82
CA GLY A 148 34.13 -38.14 -30.37
C GLY A 148 33.54 -39.52 -30.62
N GLU A 149 34.12 -40.43 -31.40
CA GLU A 149 35.45 -40.52 -31.99
C GLU A 149 35.34 -41.44 -33.21
N ASN A 150 35.89 -41.03 -34.34
CA ASN A 150 36.33 -41.91 -35.41
C ASN A 150 37.84 -41.81 -35.41
N GLU A 151 38.53 -42.86 -34.98
CA GLU A 151 39.74 -43.38 -35.64
C GLU A 151 40.13 -44.71 -35.00
N ALA A 152 40.72 -45.55 -35.85
CA ALA A 152 40.80 -47.00 -35.79
C ALA A 152 41.97 -47.55 -34.95
#